data_AF-A0A3N4KFK5-F1
#
_entry.id   AF-A0A3N4KFK5-F1
#
_cell.length_a   1.000
_cell.length_b   1.000
_cell.length_c   1.000
_cell.angle_alpha   90.00
_cell.angle_beta   90.00
_cell.angle_gamma   90.00
#
_symmetry.space_group_name_H-M   'P 1'
#
loop_
_entity.id
_entity.type
_entity.pdbx_description
1 polymer ?
#
loop_
_entity_poly.entity_id
_entity_poly.type
_entity_poly.pdbx_seq_one_letter_code
_entity_poly.pdbx_strand_id
1 'polypeptide(L)'
;MSPAVTLPRLQTKPTTCCPNCGADAQEFADARRRIAELEAQVRLLSDKATSAVDKLADYEDEVRKRSISSASSGRDTMGSNASPPLTRPTSSPSQMPVPPPALNRISAFLSAATTRRGAPPPSPPPEEAVNEPLEKERRLRLKAEERLEQVTEELEDLSATLFQQANEMVATERRERAKLEERIAVLEGREVKTKERLGLLERAVDRAGRVREVLAEGQRTTSMPPSMPGRGLGISL
;
A
#
# COMPACT_ATOMS: atom_id res chain seq x y z
N MET A 1 -76.47 -7.97 -51.46
CA MET A 1 -76.35 -8.14 -49.99
C MET A 1 -74.86 -8.25 -49.69
N SER A 2 -74.25 -7.16 -49.25
CA SER A 2 -72.78 -7.04 -49.10
C SER A 2 -72.35 -7.40 -47.68
N PRO A 3 -71.16 -8.01 -47.49
CA PRO A 3 -70.68 -8.44 -46.17
C PRO A 3 -70.06 -7.29 -45.37
N ALA A 4 -70.38 -7.23 -44.08
CA ALA A 4 -69.82 -6.26 -43.14
C ALA A 4 -68.44 -6.73 -42.65
N VAL A 5 -67.43 -5.91 -42.92
CA VAL A 5 -66.04 -6.06 -42.46
C VAL A 5 -65.98 -5.72 -40.97
N THR A 6 -65.52 -6.66 -40.15
CA THR A 6 -65.23 -6.44 -38.73
C THR A 6 -63.75 -6.06 -38.59
N LEU A 7 -63.48 -4.83 -38.13
CA LEU A 7 -62.13 -4.35 -37.82
C LEU A 7 -61.71 -4.78 -36.40
N PRO A 8 -60.41 -5.07 -36.16
CA PRO A 8 -59.93 -5.46 -34.85
C PRO A 8 -59.82 -4.24 -33.92
N ARG A 9 -60.32 -4.42 -32.70
CA ARG A 9 -60.17 -3.49 -31.58
C ARG A 9 -58.70 -3.43 -31.17
N LEU A 10 -58.04 -2.29 -31.38
CA LEU A 10 -56.72 -1.99 -30.82
C LEU A 10 -56.81 -2.06 -29.29
N GLN A 11 -56.18 -3.09 -28.71
CA GLN A 11 -55.94 -3.17 -27.27
C GLN A 11 -54.82 -2.20 -26.94
N THR A 12 -55.16 -1.00 -26.48
CA THR A 12 -54.22 -0.10 -25.84
C THR A 12 -53.86 -0.67 -24.48
N LYS A 13 -52.63 -1.18 -24.34
CA LYS A 13 -52.03 -1.43 -23.03
C LYS A 13 -52.09 -0.12 -22.22
N PRO A 14 -52.52 -0.13 -20.95
CA PRO A 14 -52.46 1.05 -20.12
C PRO A 14 -50.99 1.30 -19.78
N THR A 15 -50.31 2.14 -20.57
CA THR A 15 -49.00 2.66 -20.18
C THR A 15 -49.24 3.71 -19.10
N THR A 16 -49.02 3.31 -17.84
CA THR A 16 -49.13 4.18 -16.67
C THR A 16 -47.90 5.10 -16.60
N CYS A 17 -47.86 6.12 -17.45
CA CYS A 17 -46.83 7.16 -17.43
C CYS A 17 -47.39 8.40 -16.73
N CYS A 18 -46.62 8.98 -15.81
CA CYS A 18 -47.03 10.17 -15.07
C CYS A 18 -46.98 11.40 -16.01
N PRO A 19 -48.08 12.17 -16.16
CA PRO A 19 -48.20 13.20 -17.21
C PRO A 19 -47.31 14.43 -17.01
N ASN A 20 -46.51 14.51 -15.94
CA ASN A 20 -45.64 15.65 -15.65
C ASN A 20 -44.13 15.34 -15.73
N CYS A 21 -43.71 14.08 -15.90
CA CYS A 21 -42.28 13.74 -15.94
C CYS A 21 -41.88 12.64 -16.93
N GLY A 22 -42.82 12.00 -17.63
CA GLY A 22 -42.52 11.08 -18.75
C GLY A 22 -41.81 9.78 -18.38
N ALA A 23 -41.43 9.58 -17.12
CA ALA A 23 -40.80 8.36 -16.65
C ALA A 23 -41.86 7.27 -16.39
N ASP A 24 -41.53 6.05 -16.83
CA ASP A 24 -42.41 4.90 -16.74
C ASP A 24 -42.56 4.46 -15.27
N ALA A 25 -43.77 4.12 -14.83
CA ALA A 25 -44.02 3.64 -13.46
C ALA A 25 -43.16 2.42 -13.07
N GLN A 26 -42.73 1.65 -14.08
CA GLN A 26 -41.83 0.51 -13.94
C GLN A 26 -40.41 0.94 -13.55
N GLU A 27 -39.89 2.02 -14.15
CA GLU A 27 -38.53 2.52 -13.91
C GLU A 27 -38.39 3.08 -12.49
N PHE A 28 -39.43 3.74 -11.97
CA PHE A 28 -39.48 4.14 -10.56
C PHE A 28 -39.54 2.94 -9.61
N ALA A 29 -40.27 1.88 -9.97
CA ALA A 29 -40.33 0.68 -9.15
C ALA A 29 -38.97 -0.04 -9.11
N ASP A 30 -38.26 -0.09 -10.23
CA ASP A 30 -36.92 -0.67 -10.33
C ASP A 30 -35.86 0.19 -9.62
N ALA A 31 -35.94 1.53 -9.72
CA ALA A 31 -35.11 2.44 -8.94
C ALA A 31 -35.33 2.27 -7.43
N ARG A 32 -36.58 2.12 -6.97
CA ARG A 32 -36.90 1.84 -5.55
C ARG A 32 -36.34 0.50 -5.08
N ARG A 33 -36.42 -0.56 -5.90
CA ARG A 33 -35.79 -1.86 -5.60
C ARG A 33 -34.28 -1.73 -5.49
N ARG A 34 -33.66 -0.99 -6.41
CA ARG A 34 -32.21 -0.78 -6.41
C ARG A 34 -31.75 0.02 -5.19
N ILE A 35 -32.50 1.02 -4.78
CA ILE A 35 -32.23 1.77 -3.54
C ILE A 35 -32.27 0.84 -2.32
N ALA A 36 -33.34 0.02 -2.19
CA ALA A 36 -33.45 -0.92 -1.08
C ALA A 36 -32.30 -1.95 -1.05
N GLU A 37 -31.88 -2.44 -2.22
CA GLU A 37 -30.74 -3.34 -2.34
C GLU A 37 -29.42 -2.65 -1.92
N LEU A 38 -29.19 -1.42 -2.37
CA LEU A 38 -28.00 -0.65 -2.02
C LEU A 38 -27.98 -0.32 -0.51
N GLU A 39 -29.12 0.04 0.07
CA GLU A 39 -29.25 0.26 1.52
C GLU A 39 -28.94 -1.02 2.30
N ALA A 40 -29.39 -2.19 1.83
CA ALA A 40 -29.07 -3.48 2.44
C ALA A 40 -27.57 -3.81 2.35
N GLN A 41 -26.93 -3.51 1.20
CA GLN A 41 -25.49 -3.68 1.03
C GLN A 41 -24.69 -2.75 1.95
N VAL A 42 -25.11 -1.49 2.08
CA VAL A 42 -24.49 -0.53 3.00
C VAL A 42 -24.59 -1.05 4.44
N ARG A 43 -25.76 -1.52 4.87
CA ARG A 43 -25.92 -2.12 6.22
C ARG A 43 -24.99 -3.31 6.43
N LEU A 44 -24.94 -4.24 5.48
CA LEU A 44 -24.05 -5.41 5.57
C LEU A 44 -22.57 -5.01 5.64
N LEU A 45 -22.16 -4.01 4.87
CA LEU A 45 -20.79 -3.51 4.89
C LEU A 45 -20.47 -2.80 6.21
N SER A 46 -21.43 -2.04 6.76
CA SER A 46 -21.30 -1.46 8.09
C SER A 46 -21.15 -2.53 9.18
N ASP A 47 -21.96 -3.60 9.15
CA ASP A 47 -21.84 -4.72 10.09
C ASP A 47 -20.50 -5.46 9.97
N LYS A 48 -19.98 -5.59 8.74
CA LYS A 48 -18.63 -6.15 8.51
C LYS A 48 -17.53 -5.22 9.03
N ALA A 49 -17.69 -3.91 8.85
CA ALA A 49 -16.73 -2.93 9.34
C ALA A 49 -16.69 -2.92 10.88
N THR A 50 -17.85 -2.95 11.55
CA THR A 50 -17.91 -3.04 13.01
C THR A 50 -17.29 -4.34 13.52
N SER A 51 -17.64 -5.49 12.93
CA SER A 51 -17.03 -6.78 13.28
C SER A 51 -15.51 -6.80 13.05
N ALA A 52 -15.01 -6.11 12.03
CA ALA A 52 -13.57 -5.99 11.80
C ALA A 52 -12.89 -5.10 12.86
N VAL A 53 -13.53 -4.00 13.26
CA VAL A 53 -13.04 -3.13 14.34
C VAL A 53 -13.00 -3.88 15.68
N ASP A 54 -14.03 -4.68 16.00
CA ASP A 54 -14.05 -5.49 17.21
C ASP A 54 -12.86 -6.47 17.25
N LYS A 55 -12.58 -7.16 16.13
CA LYS A 55 -11.42 -8.05 16.02
C LYS A 55 -10.09 -7.30 16.16
N LEU A 56 -10.00 -6.07 15.64
CA LEU A 56 -8.80 -5.25 15.79
C LEU A 56 -8.58 -4.86 17.26
N ALA A 57 -9.64 -4.56 18.02
CA ALA A 57 -9.54 -4.32 19.45
C ALA A 57 -8.99 -5.55 20.20
N ASP A 58 -9.48 -6.76 19.86
CA ASP A 58 -8.95 -8.01 20.42
C ASP A 58 -7.45 -8.19 20.12
N TYR A 59 -7.03 -7.95 18.87
CA TYR A 59 -5.61 -8.04 18.49
C TYR A 59 -4.75 -6.97 19.17
N GLU A 60 -5.25 -5.74 19.34
CA GLU A 60 -4.56 -4.69 20.09
C GLU A 60 -4.34 -5.08 21.55
N ASP A 61 -5.32 -5.72 22.18
CA ASP A 61 -5.19 -6.23 23.55
C ASP A 61 -4.18 -7.38 23.65
N GLU A 62 -4.13 -8.30 22.67
CA GLU A 62 -3.10 -9.33 22.60
C GLU A 62 -1.69 -8.73 22.43
N VAL A 63 -1.54 -7.73 21.56
CA VAL A 63 -0.27 -7.01 21.36
C VAL A 63 0.13 -6.31 22.65
N ARG A 64 -0.81 -5.64 23.34
CA ARG A 64 -0.55 -4.99 24.62
C ARG A 64 -0.13 -5.99 25.68
N LYS A 65 -0.79 -7.16 25.76
CA LYS A 65 -0.44 -8.24 26.68
C LYS A 65 0.96 -8.80 26.40
N ARG A 66 1.32 -9.03 25.13
CA ARG A 66 2.66 -9.47 24.73
C ARG A 66 3.71 -8.41 25.01
N SER A 67 3.41 -7.14 24.74
CA SER A 67 4.28 -5.99 25.02
C SER A 67 4.55 -5.84 26.53
N ILE A 68 3.52 -5.92 27.38
CA ILE A 68 3.68 -5.88 28.84
C ILE A 68 4.44 -7.12 29.34
N SER A 69 4.16 -8.30 28.79
CA SER A 69 4.90 -9.53 29.13
C SER A 69 6.38 -9.41 28.76
N SER A 70 6.69 -8.89 27.57
CA SER A 70 8.06 -8.60 27.14
C SER A 70 8.72 -7.47 27.94
N ALA A 71 7.96 -6.46 28.35
CA ALA A 71 8.45 -5.37 29.20
C ALA A 71 8.70 -5.83 30.63
N SER A 72 7.94 -6.81 31.13
CA SER A 72 8.16 -7.42 32.45
C SER A 72 9.37 -8.38 32.49
N SER A 73 9.71 -9.01 31.36
CA SER A 73 10.97 -9.75 31.17
C SER A 73 12.16 -8.87 30.74
N GLY A 74 11.94 -7.56 30.56
CA GLY A 74 12.90 -6.61 29.98
C GLY A 74 13.15 -5.36 30.82
N ARG A 75 13.04 -5.42 32.15
CA ARG A 75 13.61 -4.37 33.03
C ARG A 75 15.12 -4.54 33.13
N ASP A 76 15.81 -4.39 32.01
CA ASP A 76 17.24 -4.04 31.90
C ASP A 76 17.58 -3.69 30.43
N THR A 77 16.81 -2.82 29.76
CA THR A 77 17.38 -2.02 28.66
C THR A 77 16.56 -0.76 28.40
N MET A 78 17.20 0.37 28.65
CA MET A 78 16.69 1.73 28.45
C MET A 78 16.55 2.07 26.96
N GLY A 79 15.54 2.89 26.64
CA GLY A 79 15.71 3.96 25.66
C GLY A 79 14.88 3.88 24.39
N SER A 80 13.62 4.29 24.48
CA SER A 80 12.79 4.70 23.34
C SER A 80 13.43 5.86 22.56
N ASN A 81 13.33 5.82 21.23
CA ASN A 81 13.14 7.03 20.43
C ASN A 81 12.42 6.67 19.12
N ALA A 82 11.10 6.86 19.12
CA ALA A 82 10.29 7.00 17.93
C ALA A 82 9.75 8.46 17.91
N SER A 83 10.04 9.17 16.82
CA SER A 83 9.64 10.55 16.48
C SER A 83 8.12 10.73 16.36
N PRO A 84 7.57 11.97 16.45
CA PRO A 84 7.28 12.80 15.24
C PRO A 84 7.27 14.34 15.51
N PRO A 85 6.69 15.25 14.67
CA PRO A 85 7.18 15.81 13.40
C PRO A 85 7.47 17.36 13.42
N LEU A 86 8.18 17.83 12.37
CA LEU A 86 8.38 19.19 11.82
C LEU A 86 8.47 20.44 12.75
N THR A 87 9.63 21.13 12.73
CA THR A 87 9.82 22.56 12.36
C THR A 87 11.31 22.96 12.47
N ARG A 88 11.83 23.71 11.48
CA ARG A 88 13.13 24.41 11.46
C ARG A 88 12.85 25.87 11.90
N PRO A 89 13.71 26.66 12.61
CA PRO A 89 15.13 26.89 12.26
C PRO A 89 16.14 27.26 13.38
N THR A 90 17.42 27.31 12.97
CA THR A 90 18.51 28.23 13.40
C THR A 90 19.30 28.02 14.72
N SER A 91 20.63 28.02 14.52
CA SER A 91 21.76 28.45 15.37
C SER A 91 22.28 27.60 16.56
N SER A 92 23.58 27.31 16.41
CA SER A 92 24.66 27.15 17.40
C SER A 92 24.95 25.78 18.03
N PRO A 93 26.26 25.42 18.16
CA PRO A 93 26.71 24.10 18.59
C PRO A 93 27.12 24.09 20.07
N SER A 94 26.72 23.08 20.84
CA SER A 94 27.44 22.66 22.05
C SER A 94 26.92 21.35 22.63
N GLN A 95 27.89 20.52 23.01
CA GLN A 95 27.85 19.44 24.01
C GLN A 95 27.25 18.08 23.61
N MET A 96 28.17 17.19 23.24
CA MET A 96 28.03 15.73 23.33
C MET A 96 28.28 15.29 24.78
N PRO A 97 27.43 14.44 25.40
CA PRO A 97 27.79 13.69 26.59
C PRO A 97 28.54 12.40 26.20
N VAL A 98 29.75 12.24 26.74
CA VAL A 98 30.56 11.03 26.62
C VAL A 98 30.13 10.04 27.71
N PRO A 99 29.78 8.76 27.40
CA PRO A 99 29.57 7.75 28.43
C PRO A 99 30.91 7.22 28.97
N PRO A 100 31.03 6.92 30.27
CA PRO A 100 32.26 6.36 30.84
C PRO A 100 32.45 4.88 30.46
N PRO A 101 33.69 4.41 30.24
CA PRO A 101 33.96 2.99 30.08
C PRO A 101 33.90 2.28 31.44
N ALA A 102 32.95 1.37 31.61
CA ALA A 102 32.93 0.42 32.72
C ALA A 102 33.99 -0.67 32.49
N LEU A 103 35.22 -0.40 32.92
CA LEU A 103 36.28 -1.41 33.03
C LEU A 103 36.53 -1.75 34.51
N ASN A 104 36.74 -3.04 34.75
CA ASN A 104 37.34 -3.65 35.95
C ASN A 104 36.41 -4.05 37.11
N ARG A 105 35.71 -5.18 36.93
CA ARG A 105 35.18 -6.03 38.02
C ARG A 105 35.97 -7.34 38.18
N ILE A 106 37.30 -7.28 38.15
CA ILE A 106 38.17 -8.46 38.38
C ILE A 106 38.79 -8.43 39.81
N SER A 107 38.66 -7.32 40.54
CA SER A 107 39.37 -7.11 41.82
C SER A 107 38.76 -7.79 43.06
N ALA A 108 37.68 -8.57 42.93
CA ALA A 108 37.01 -9.20 44.08
C ALA A 108 37.54 -10.60 44.44
N PHE A 109 38.34 -11.24 43.58
CA PHE A 109 38.79 -12.62 43.81
C PHE A 109 40.17 -12.77 44.48
N LEU A 110 40.90 -11.66 44.72
CA LEU A 110 42.27 -11.71 45.27
C LEU A 110 42.35 -11.39 46.78
N SER A 111 41.22 -11.10 47.45
CA SER A 111 41.23 -10.67 48.86
C SER A 111 41.06 -11.80 49.90
N ALA A 112 40.99 -13.06 49.48
CA ALA A 112 40.74 -14.19 50.39
C ALA A 112 42.01 -14.89 50.93
N ALA A 113 43.18 -14.23 50.94
CA ALA A 113 44.41 -14.84 51.44
C ALA A 113 45.34 -13.84 52.15
N THR A 114 44.90 -13.24 53.26
CA THR A 114 45.85 -12.68 54.24
C THR A 114 45.28 -12.69 55.66
N THR A 115 45.20 -13.87 56.24
CA THR A 115 45.31 -14.04 57.69
C THR A 115 45.75 -15.47 57.96
N ARG A 116 47.05 -15.69 58.12
CA ARG A 116 47.66 -16.61 59.10
C ARG A 116 49.07 -16.14 59.44
N ARG A 117 49.25 -15.76 60.70
CA ARG A 117 50.55 -15.51 61.34
C ARG A 117 51.29 -16.84 61.49
N GLY A 118 52.61 -16.83 61.29
CA GLY A 118 53.60 -17.79 61.81
C GLY A 118 53.30 -19.29 61.64
N ALA A 119 53.79 -19.91 60.58
CA ALA A 119 53.97 -21.35 60.46
C ALA A 119 55.18 -21.64 59.53
N PRO A 120 55.96 -22.73 59.75
CA PRO A 120 57.06 -23.12 58.87
C PRO A 120 56.56 -23.39 57.44
N PRO A 121 57.45 -23.34 56.41
CA PRO A 121 57.04 -23.44 55.01
C PRO A 121 56.21 -24.70 54.79
N PRO A 122 55.00 -24.60 54.20
CA PRO A 122 54.22 -25.78 53.86
C PRO A 122 54.94 -26.55 52.76
N SER A 123 55.09 -27.86 52.97
CA SER A 123 55.43 -28.83 51.94
C SER A 123 54.51 -28.65 50.71
N PRO A 124 55.00 -28.96 49.49
CA PRO A 124 54.19 -28.82 48.28
C PRO A 124 52.90 -29.62 48.45
N PRO A 125 51.72 -29.05 48.12
CA PRO A 125 50.47 -29.78 48.14
C PRO A 125 50.58 -30.99 47.19
N PRO A 126 49.96 -32.14 47.50
CA PRO A 126 50.00 -33.30 46.62
C PRO A 126 49.44 -32.88 45.25
N GLU A 127 50.25 -33.05 44.19
CA GLU A 127 49.90 -32.61 42.82
C GLU A 127 48.55 -33.14 42.35
N GLU A 128 48.13 -34.30 42.88
CA GLU A 128 46.83 -34.93 42.67
C GLU A 128 45.64 -34.03 43.04
N ALA A 129 45.75 -33.18 44.07
CA ALA A 129 44.69 -32.27 44.50
C ALA A 129 44.46 -31.08 43.55
N VAL A 130 45.44 -30.78 42.69
CA VAL A 130 45.38 -29.70 41.69
C VAL A 130 45.00 -30.24 40.31
N ASN A 131 45.36 -31.48 40.02
CA ASN A 131 45.03 -32.12 38.74
C ASN A 131 43.52 -32.36 38.57
N GLU A 132 42.81 -32.84 39.60
CA GLU A 132 41.36 -33.06 39.54
C GLU A 132 40.53 -31.78 39.23
N PRO A 133 40.74 -30.62 39.89
CA PRO A 133 40.03 -29.39 39.53
C PRO A 133 40.44 -28.84 38.15
N LEU A 134 41.68 -29.03 37.71
CA LEU A 134 42.12 -28.65 36.36
C LEU A 134 41.44 -29.49 35.28
N GLU A 135 41.28 -30.79 35.47
CA GLU A 135 40.54 -31.65 34.55
C GLU A 135 39.05 -31.27 34.48
N LYS A 136 38.45 -30.91 35.61
CA LYS A 136 37.08 -30.38 35.65
C LYS A 136 36.96 -29.07 34.87
N GLU A 137 37.91 -28.14 35.03
CA GLU A 137 37.96 -26.87 34.30
C GLU A 137 38.12 -27.08 32.79
N ARG A 138 39.07 -27.93 32.38
CA ARG A 138 39.26 -28.30 30.97
C ARG A 138 38.01 -28.94 30.37
N ARG A 139 37.34 -29.85 31.08
CA ARG A 139 36.09 -30.46 30.62
C ARG A 139 34.97 -29.44 30.46
N LEU A 140 34.88 -28.46 31.36
CA LEU A 140 33.92 -27.37 31.24
C LEU A 140 34.23 -26.47 30.04
N ARG A 141 35.51 -26.22 29.74
CA ARG A 141 35.91 -25.50 28.52
C ARG A 141 35.57 -26.26 27.26
N LEU A 142 35.93 -27.54 27.17
CA LEU A 142 35.58 -28.38 26.02
C LEU A 142 34.07 -28.40 25.78
N LYS A 143 33.26 -28.51 26.85
CA LYS A 143 31.80 -28.45 26.75
C LYS A 143 31.28 -27.07 26.32
N ALA A 144 31.96 -25.99 26.71
CA ALA A 144 31.60 -24.65 26.26
C ALA A 144 31.98 -24.44 24.78
N GLU A 145 33.14 -24.95 24.35
CA GLU A 145 33.61 -24.93 22.97
C GLU A 145 32.66 -25.73 22.06
N GLU A 146 32.27 -26.94 22.44
CA GLU A 146 31.27 -27.75 21.71
C GLU A 146 29.93 -27.03 21.54
N ARG A 147 29.47 -26.32 22.58
CA ARG A 147 28.24 -25.52 22.52
C ARG A 147 28.39 -24.30 21.61
N LEU A 148 29.58 -23.69 21.58
CA LEU A 148 29.85 -22.59 20.66
C LEU A 148 29.83 -23.09 19.22
N GLU A 149 30.46 -24.24 18.95
CA GLU A 149 30.47 -24.89 17.64
C GLU A 149 29.04 -25.22 17.17
N GLN A 150 28.23 -25.82 18.05
CA GLN A 150 26.82 -26.09 17.75
C GLN A 150 26.04 -24.82 17.41
N VAL A 151 26.18 -23.77 18.22
CA VAL A 151 25.48 -22.50 17.95
C VAL A 151 25.98 -21.84 16.67
N THR A 152 27.28 -21.95 16.35
CA THR A 152 27.80 -21.41 15.08
C THR A 152 27.25 -22.15 13.88
N GLU A 153 27.13 -23.48 13.92
CA GLU A 153 26.53 -24.28 12.84
C GLU A 153 25.04 -23.92 12.65
N GLU A 154 24.27 -23.84 13.74
CA GLU A 154 22.86 -23.43 13.69
C GLU A 154 22.70 -22.02 13.10
N LEU A 155 23.61 -21.09 13.43
CA LEU A 155 23.60 -19.74 12.86
C LEU A 155 23.96 -19.75 11.37
N GLU A 156 24.92 -20.56 10.95
CA GLU A 156 25.30 -20.71 9.54
C GLU A 156 24.11 -21.26 8.73
N ASP A 157 23.45 -22.31 9.20
CA ASP A 157 22.29 -22.91 8.55
C ASP A 157 21.10 -21.95 8.45
N LEU A 158 20.79 -21.24 9.55
CA LEU A 158 19.74 -20.23 9.56
C LEU A 158 20.07 -19.07 8.62
N SER A 159 21.34 -18.65 8.57
CA SER A 159 21.77 -17.60 7.66
C SER A 159 21.66 -18.04 6.20
N ALA A 160 22.07 -19.27 5.88
CA ALA A 160 21.97 -19.84 4.53
C ALA A 160 20.50 -19.93 4.09
N THR A 161 19.62 -20.41 4.97
CA THR A 161 18.18 -20.49 4.73
C THR A 161 17.57 -19.11 4.48
N LEU A 162 17.91 -18.11 5.30
CA LEU A 162 17.41 -16.75 5.16
C LEU A 162 17.89 -16.11 3.85
N PHE A 163 19.16 -16.30 3.47
CA PHE A 163 19.67 -15.82 2.19
C PHE A 163 19.03 -16.54 1.00
N GLN A 164 18.77 -17.84 1.10
CA GLN A 164 18.08 -18.59 0.06
C GLN A 164 16.64 -18.07 -0.12
N GLN A 165 15.88 -17.89 0.97
CA GLN A 165 14.53 -17.35 0.93
C GLN A 165 14.51 -15.91 0.38
N ALA A 166 15.44 -15.06 0.80
CA ALA A 166 15.57 -13.70 0.29
C ALA A 166 15.88 -13.69 -1.21
N ASN A 167 16.81 -14.54 -1.66
CA ASN A 167 17.14 -14.66 -3.08
C ASN A 167 15.97 -15.18 -3.91
N GLU A 168 15.20 -16.15 -3.40
CA GLU A 168 14.01 -16.65 -4.06
C GLU A 168 12.94 -15.56 -4.20
N MET A 169 12.65 -14.82 -3.13
CA MET A 169 11.67 -13.72 -3.14
C MET A 169 12.06 -12.61 -4.12
N VAL A 170 13.34 -12.24 -4.17
CA VAL A 170 13.84 -11.26 -5.15
C VAL A 170 13.77 -11.81 -6.57
N ALA A 171 14.03 -13.10 -6.76
CA ALA A 171 13.92 -13.73 -8.07
C ALA A 171 12.45 -13.76 -8.55
N THR A 172 11.49 -14.07 -7.68
CA THR A 172 10.06 -14.00 -8.02
C THR A 172 9.65 -12.58 -8.36
N GLU A 173 10.06 -11.59 -7.56
CA GLU A 173 9.79 -10.18 -7.85
C GLU A 173 10.35 -9.77 -9.22
N ARG A 174 11.61 -10.10 -9.51
CA ARG A 174 12.23 -9.78 -10.81
C ARG A 174 11.47 -10.42 -11.97
N ARG A 175 11.02 -11.66 -11.83
CA ARG A 175 10.23 -12.36 -12.85
C ARG A 175 8.86 -11.72 -13.05
N GLU A 176 8.17 -11.38 -11.96
CA GLU A 176 6.85 -10.75 -12.00
C GLU A 176 6.91 -9.34 -12.56
N ARG A 177 7.90 -8.57 -12.10
CA ARG A 177 8.19 -7.23 -12.60
C ARG A 177 8.47 -7.25 -14.10
N ALA A 178 9.33 -8.15 -14.58
CA ALA A 178 9.61 -8.28 -16.01
C ALA A 178 8.35 -8.60 -16.83
N LYS A 179 7.47 -9.49 -16.33
CA LYS A 179 6.18 -9.80 -16.99
C LYS A 179 5.26 -8.58 -17.06
N LEU A 180 5.20 -7.78 -15.99
CA LEU A 180 4.40 -6.56 -15.97
C LEU A 180 4.97 -5.49 -16.90
N GLU A 181 6.29 -5.30 -16.88
CA GLU A 181 7.00 -4.38 -17.77
C GLU A 181 6.77 -4.75 -19.25
N GLU A 182 6.81 -6.05 -19.61
CA GLU A 182 6.46 -6.52 -20.95
C GLU A 182 5.02 -6.18 -21.32
N ARG A 183 4.06 -6.44 -20.42
CA ARG A 183 2.64 -6.14 -20.66
C ARG A 183 2.40 -4.65 -20.83
N ILE A 184 3.06 -3.82 -20.02
CA ILE A 184 3.01 -2.36 -20.12
C ILE A 184 3.54 -1.91 -21.47
N ALA A 185 4.72 -2.38 -21.89
CA ALA A 185 5.31 -2.02 -23.17
C ALA A 185 4.39 -2.35 -24.37
N VAL A 186 3.71 -3.50 -24.34
CA VAL A 186 2.72 -3.87 -25.38
C VAL A 186 1.50 -2.94 -25.36
N LEU A 187 0.99 -2.57 -24.19
CA LEU A 187 -0.15 -1.67 -24.05
C LEU A 187 0.21 -0.26 -24.51
N GLU A 188 1.34 0.28 -24.06
CA GLU A 188 1.86 1.59 -24.50
C GLU A 188 2.04 1.63 -26.03
N GLY A 189 2.61 0.58 -26.62
CA GLY A 189 2.74 0.49 -28.07
C GLY A 189 1.40 0.48 -28.81
N ARG A 190 0.34 -0.09 -28.23
CA ARG A 190 -1.02 -0.03 -28.78
C ARG A 190 -1.64 1.36 -28.61
N GLU A 191 -1.44 1.98 -27.46
CA GLU A 191 -1.94 3.34 -27.20
C GLU A 191 -1.34 4.36 -28.15
N VAL A 192 -0.03 4.29 -28.42
CA VAL A 192 0.64 5.18 -29.38
C VAL A 192 0.01 5.03 -30.77
N LYS A 193 -0.16 3.80 -31.27
CA LYS A 193 -0.80 3.56 -32.58
C LYS A 193 -2.25 4.07 -32.63
N THR A 194 -3.01 3.90 -31.54
CA THR A 194 -4.37 4.42 -31.47
C THR A 194 -4.38 5.94 -31.45
N LYS A 195 -3.49 6.59 -30.68
CA LYS A 195 -3.32 8.05 -30.65
C LYS A 195 -2.95 8.60 -32.04
N GLU A 196 -2.08 7.93 -32.78
CA GLU A 196 -1.73 8.30 -34.16
C GLU A 196 -2.96 8.25 -35.10
N ARG A 197 -3.75 7.17 -35.02
CA ARG A 197 -4.98 7.02 -35.83
C ARG A 197 -6.02 8.08 -35.47
N LEU A 198 -6.18 8.38 -34.19
CA LEU A 198 -7.06 9.45 -33.73
C LEU A 198 -6.60 10.81 -34.24
N GLY A 199 -5.31 11.13 -34.14
CA GLY A 199 -4.78 12.40 -34.65
C GLY A 199 -4.99 12.59 -36.16
N LEU A 200 -4.99 11.50 -36.95
CA LEU A 200 -5.34 11.57 -38.37
C LEU A 200 -6.84 11.89 -38.57
N LEU A 201 -7.70 11.25 -37.79
CA LEU A 201 -9.15 11.47 -37.84
C LEU A 201 -9.52 12.89 -37.36
N GLU A 202 -8.92 13.37 -36.27
CA GLU A 202 -9.10 14.74 -35.76
C GLU A 202 -8.78 15.77 -36.85
N ARG A 203 -7.61 15.65 -37.50
CA ARG A 203 -7.27 16.54 -38.63
C ARG A 203 -8.27 16.46 -39.78
N ALA A 204 -8.86 15.29 -40.05
CA ALA A 204 -9.88 15.13 -41.09
C ALA A 204 -11.21 15.78 -40.70
N VAL A 205 -11.62 15.62 -39.44
CA VAL A 205 -12.81 16.27 -38.87
C VAL A 205 -12.63 17.79 -38.84
N ASP A 206 -11.46 18.29 -38.48
CA ASP A 206 -11.14 19.73 -38.51
C ASP A 206 -11.27 20.30 -39.93
N ARG A 207 -10.75 19.59 -40.94
CA ARG A 207 -10.93 19.97 -42.34
C ARG A 207 -12.40 20.00 -42.74
N ALA A 208 -13.16 18.98 -42.37
CA ALA A 208 -14.60 18.92 -42.65
C ALA A 208 -15.37 20.04 -41.92
N GLY A 209 -14.96 20.40 -40.70
CA GLY A 209 -15.47 21.54 -39.94
C GLY A 209 -15.28 22.85 -40.70
N ARG A 210 -14.06 23.13 -41.17
CA ARG A 210 -13.76 24.34 -41.97
C ARG A 210 -14.57 24.41 -43.27
N VAL A 211 -14.70 23.29 -43.98
CA VAL A 211 -15.51 23.26 -45.22
C VAL A 211 -16.99 23.51 -44.91
N ARG A 212 -17.52 22.93 -43.83
CA ARG A 212 -18.90 23.21 -43.39
C ARG A 212 -19.13 24.68 -43.06
N GLU A 213 -18.16 25.34 -42.43
CA GLU A 213 -18.23 26.77 -42.11
C GLU A 213 -18.30 27.64 -43.38
N VAL A 214 -17.40 27.40 -44.35
CA VAL A 214 -17.40 28.11 -45.63
C VAL A 214 -18.71 27.88 -46.42
N LEU A 215 -19.22 26.64 -46.43
CA LEU A 215 -20.50 26.33 -47.08
C LEU A 215 -21.68 27.02 -46.38
N ALA A 216 -21.67 27.13 -45.06
CA ALA A 216 -22.68 27.85 -44.30
C ALA A 216 -22.63 29.37 -44.54
N GLU A 217 -21.43 29.94 -44.74
CA GLU A 217 -21.26 31.34 -45.16
C GLU A 217 -21.75 31.59 -46.59
N GLY A 218 -21.42 30.70 -47.54
CA GLY A 218 -21.91 30.78 -48.92
C GLY A 218 -23.44 30.67 -49.03
N GLN A 219 -24.08 29.85 -48.19
CA GLN A 219 -25.55 29.79 -48.13
C GLN A 219 -26.15 31.10 -47.61
N ARG A 220 -25.53 31.73 -46.60
CA ARG A 220 -25.97 33.03 -46.06
C ARG A 220 -25.90 34.15 -47.11
N THR A 221 -24.85 34.19 -47.92
CA THR A 221 -24.70 35.21 -48.98
C THR A 221 -25.65 35.00 -50.15
N THR A 222 -25.96 33.75 -50.53
CA THR A 222 -26.98 33.47 -51.57
C THR A 222 -28.41 33.76 -51.12
N SER A 223 -28.67 33.75 -49.81
CA SER A 223 -29.97 34.14 -49.24
C SER A 223 -30.16 35.66 -49.03
N MET A 224 -29.12 36.47 -49.21
CA MET A 224 -29.27 37.94 -49.20
C MET A 224 -29.74 38.41 -50.58
N PRO A 225 -30.96 38.97 -50.72
CA PRO A 225 -31.41 39.50 -52.00
C PRO A 225 -30.53 40.67 -52.43
N PRO A 226 -30.23 40.83 -53.73
CA PRO A 226 -29.50 41.99 -54.21
C PRO A 226 -30.28 43.26 -53.90
N SER A 227 -29.72 44.12 -53.05
CA SER A 227 -30.18 45.49 -52.86
C SER A 227 -30.03 46.22 -54.20
N MET A 228 -31.14 46.38 -54.92
CA MET A 228 -31.19 47.13 -56.17
C MET A 228 -30.91 48.60 -55.87
N PRO A 229 -29.94 49.26 -56.55
CA PRO A 229 -29.83 50.71 -56.46
C PRO A 229 -31.09 51.32 -57.05
N GLY A 230 -31.85 52.03 -56.21
CA GLY A 230 -33.06 52.74 -56.60
C GLY A 230 -32.79 53.61 -57.82
N ARG A 231 -33.46 53.30 -58.93
CA ARG A 231 -33.53 54.18 -60.09
C ARG A 231 -34.18 55.48 -59.65
N GLY A 232 -33.38 56.53 -59.48
CA GLY A 232 -33.85 57.89 -59.37
C GLY A 232 -34.67 58.22 -60.62
N LEU A 233 -35.99 58.36 -60.43
CA LEU A 233 -36.87 58.96 -61.41
C LEU A 233 -36.46 60.44 -61.51
N GLY A 234 -35.65 60.75 -62.51
CA GLY A 234 -35.52 62.12 -63.02
C GLY A 234 -36.85 62.52 -63.64
N ILE A 235 -37.62 63.32 -62.91
CA ILE A 235 -38.77 64.05 -63.46
C ILE A 235 -38.20 65.33 -64.06
N SER A 236 -38.27 65.42 -65.39
CA SER A 236 -38.13 66.66 -66.14
C SER A 236 -39.50 67.34 -66.28
N LEU A 237 -39.45 68.68 -66.30
CA LEU A 237 -40.49 69.70 -66.45
C LEU A 237 -41.23 70.13 -65.18
#